data_AF-A0A835VIK0-F1
#
_entry.id   AF-A0A835VIK0-F1
#
_cell.length_a   1.000
_cell.length_b   1.000
_cell.length_c   1.000
_cell.angle_alpha   90.00
_cell.angle_beta   90.00
_cell.angle_gamma   90.00
#
_symmetry.space_group_name_H-M   'P 1'
#
loop_
_entity.id
_entity.type
_entity.pdbx_description
1 polymer ?
#
loop_
_entity_poly.entity_id
_entity_poly.type
_entity_poly.pdbx_seq_one_letter_code
_entity_poly.pdbx_strand_id
1 'polypeptide(L)'
;MGLGLMAFAGFANGGTWKEFDQYFRESKFIHVMSLDFLLLSSFAPFWVYNDMTCRRCVDKGSWFIPLSLVPFLGPALYVALRPRLADLPVRIAPVETELGPTDMPK
;
A
#
# COMPACT_ATOMS: atom_id res chain seq x y z
N MET A 1 20.40 -5.74 -2.43
CA MET A 1 20.94 -4.62 -3.22
C MET A 1 20.32 -3.27 -2.84
N GLY A 2 19.00 -3.10 -2.82
CA GLY A 2 18.34 -1.80 -2.50
C GLY A 2 18.61 -1.23 -1.09
N LEU A 3 18.50 -2.04 -0.02
CA LEU A 3 18.77 -1.60 1.36
C LEU A 3 20.21 -1.08 1.56
N GLY A 4 21.19 -1.71 0.90
CA GLY A 4 22.59 -1.28 0.95
C GLY A 4 22.80 0.09 0.29
N LEU A 5 22.08 0.39 -0.79
CA LEU A 5 22.13 1.69 -1.45
C LEU A 5 21.46 2.78 -0.60
N MET A 6 20.36 2.46 0.09
CA MET A 6 19.71 3.41 1.01
C MET A 6 20.58 3.72 2.22
N ALA A 7 21.23 2.71 2.80
CA ALA A 7 22.18 2.91 3.89
C ALA A 7 23.38 3.73 3.42
N PHE A 8 23.96 3.38 2.25
CA PHE A 8 25.08 4.11 1.67
C PHE A 8 24.74 5.59 1.42
N ALA A 9 23.56 5.87 0.87
CA ALA A 9 23.09 7.24 0.67
C ALA A 9 22.93 7.98 2.00
N GLY A 10 22.33 7.35 3.02
CA GLY A 10 22.15 7.97 4.34
C GLY A 10 23.46 8.32 5.06
N PHE A 11 24.53 7.57 4.82
CA PHE A 11 25.87 7.84 5.35
C PHE A 11 26.78 8.63 4.39
N ALA A 12 26.26 9.09 3.25
CA ALA A 12 27.05 9.83 2.27
C ALA A 12 27.49 11.19 2.81
N ASN A 13 28.69 11.61 2.45
CA ASN A 13 29.24 12.90 2.87
C ASN A 13 28.62 14.06 2.07
N GLY A 14 28.84 15.30 2.53
CA GLY A 14 28.27 16.49 1.89
C GLY A 14 28.72 16.73 0.44
N GLY A 15 29.90 16.23 0.04
CA GLY A 15 30.37 16.32 -1.35
C GLY A 15 29.51 15.48 -2.29
N THR A 16 29.19 14.25 -1.91
CA THR A 16 28.29 13.38 -2.67
C THR A 16 26.89 13.96 -2.81
N TRP A 17 26.35 14.57 -1.74
CA TRP A 17 25.05 15.25 -1.80
C TRP A 17 25.08 16.48 -2.71
N LYS A 18 26.19 17.21 -2.75
CA LYS A 18 26.36 18.36 -3.65
C LYS A 18 26.41 17.94 -5.12
N GLU A 19 27.11 16.85 -5.43
CA GLU A 19 27.11 16.26 -6.78
C GLU A 19 25.71 15.80 -7.19
N PHE A 20 24.97 15.16 -6.27
CA PHE A 20 23.58 14.79 -6.53
C PHE A 20 22.69 16.03 -6.79
N ASP A 21 22.79 17.10 -5.99
CA ASP A 21 22.01 18.33 -6.23
C ASP A 21 22.32 18.94 -7.61
N GLN A 22 23.60 18.95 -8.00
CA GLN A 22 23.99 19.40 -9.33
C GLN A 22 23.34 18.54 -10.43
N TYR A 23 23.44 17.21 -10.33
CA TYR A 23 22.80 16.31 -11.29
C TYR A 23 21.28 16.43 -11.30
N PHE A 24 20.66 16.59 -10.14
CA PHE A 24 19.21 16.77 -10.00
C PHE A 24 18.73 18.07 -10.67
N ARG A 25 19.57 19.11 -10.73
CA ARG A 25 19.25 20.38 -11.42
C ARG A 25 19.55 20.33 -12.91
N GLU A 26 20.66 19.75 -13.30
CA GLU A 26 21.17 19.82 -14.68
C GLU A 26 20.64 18.70 -15.57
N SER A 27 20.39 17.50 -15.02
CA SER A 27 19.90 16.36 -15.78
C SER A 27 18.39 16.21 -15.66
N LYS A 28 17.68 16.47 -16.77
CA LYS A 28 16.21 16.28 -16.84
C LYS A 28 15.79 14.85 -16.51
N PHE A 29 16.60 13.86 -16.89
CA PHE A 29 16.32 12.45 -16.60
C PHE A 29 16.37 12.18 -15.09
N ILE A 30 17.44 12.61 -14.41
CA ILE A 30 17.62 12.42 -12.98
C ILE A 30 16.54 13.21 -12.21
N HIS A 31 16.28 14.44 -12.63
CA HIS A 31 15.25 15.30 -12.02
C HIS A 31 13.87 14.64 -12.00
N VAL A 32 13.38 14.21 -13.17
CA VAL A 32 12.05 13.60 -13.32
C VAL A 32 12.00 12.26 -12.60
N MET A 33 13.01 11.40 -12.76
CA MET A 33 13.03 10.09 -12.09
C MET A 33 13.05 10.22 -10.55
N SER A 34 13.78 11.20 -10.00
CA SER A 34 13.78 11.48 -8.57
C SER A 34 12.43 12.01 -8.08
N LEU A 35 11.77 12.88 -8.86
CA LEU A 35 10.42 13.35 -8.53
C LEU A 35 9.39 12.21 -8.60
N ASP A 36 9.42 11.39 -9.64
CA ASP A 36 8.57 10.21 -9.79
C ASP A 36 8.75 9.28 -8.59
N PHE A 37 10.00 9.02 -8.21
CA PHE A 37 10.32 8.20 -7.06
C PHE A 37 9.78 8.79 -5.74
N LEU A 38 9.99 10.09 -5.49
CA LEU A 38 9.46 10.75 -4.30
C LEU A 38 7.93 10.70 -4.27
N LEU A 39 7.29 11.02 -5.39
CA LEU A 39 5.84 11.04 -5.54
C LEU A 39 5.26 9.65 -5.27
N LEU A 40 5.77 8.61 -5.96
CA LEU A 40 5.30 7.23 -5.77
C LEU A 40 5.54 6.73 -4.33
N SER A 41 6.67 7.10 -3.72
CA SER A 41 6.97 6.74 -2.32
C SER A 41 6.04 7.43 -1.34
N SER A 42 5.72 8.71 -1.55
CA SER A 42 4.78 9.46 -0.71
C SER A 42 3.34 8.97 -0.85
N PHE A 43 2.94 8.47 -2.03
CA PHE A 43 1.60 7.91 -2.25
C PHE A 43 1.46 6.44 -1.82
N ALA A 44 2.55 5.69 -1.65
CA ALA A 44 2.51 4.28 -1.27
C ALA A 44 1.73 3.99 0.04
N PRO A 45 1.88 4.75 1.14
CA PRO A 45 1.08 4.56 2.36
C PRO A 45 -0.39 4.72 2.16
N PHE A 46 -0.80 5.69 1.34
CA PHE A 46 -2.21 5.89 1.01
C PHE A 46 -2.79 4.64 0.33
N TRP A 47 -2.10 4.10 -0.68
CA TRP A 47 -2.56 2.92 -1.41
C TRP A 47 -2.59 1.65 -0.55
N VAL A 48 -1.57 1.44 0.28
CA VAL A 48 -1.51 0.32 1.23
C VAL A 48 -2.67 0.41 2.24
N TYR A 49 -2.87 1.58 2.84
CA TYR A 49 -3.97 1.78 3.80
C TYR A 49 -5.35 1.55 3.17
N ASN A 50 -5.56 2.07 1.95
CA ASN A 50 -6.81 1.87 1.23
C ASN A 50 -7.08 0.38 0.97
N ASP A 51 -6.10 -0.37 0.47
CA ASP A 51 -6.25 -1.82 0.26
C ASP A 51 -6.53 -2.58 1.57
N MET A 52 -5.85 -2.21 2.66
CA MET A 52 -6.08 -2.81 3.98
C MET A 52 -7.50 -2.56 4.49
N THR A 53 -8.03 -1.36 4.25
CA THR A 53 -9.38 -0.98 4.64
C THR A 53 -10.42 -1.76 3.83
N CYS A 54 -10.27 -1.85 2.51
CA CYS A 54 -11.13 -2.68 1.64
C CYS A 54 -11.13 -4.16 2.06
N ARG A 55 -10.01 -4.64 2.62
CA ARG A 55 -9.85 -6.02 3.11
C ARG A 55 -10.17 -6.22 4.58
N ARG A 56 -10.54 -5.16 5.30
CA ARG A 56 -10.84 -5.18 6.74
C ARG A 56 -9.69 -5.76 7.58
N CYS A 57 -8.44 -5.48 7.18
CA CYS A 57 -7.24 -6.01 7.82
C CYS A 57 -6.36 -4.93 8.47
N VAL A 58 -6.86 -3.71 8.62
CA VAL A 58 -6.14 -2.58 9.25
C VAL A 58 -5.60 -2.97 10.65
N ASP A 59 -6.43 -3.64 11.45
CA ASP A 59 -6.06 -4.05 12.83
C ASP A 59 -5.00 -5.16 12.89
N LYS A 60 -4.80 -5.90 11.79
CA LYS A 60 -3.89 -7.06 11.72
C LYS A 60 -2.51 -6.73 11.16
N GLY A 61 -2.26 -5.49 10.76
CA GLY A 61 -1.04 -5.15 10.01
C GLY A 61 -0.72 -3.66 9.89
N SER A 62 -1.19 -2.80 10.80
CA SER A 62 -1.03 -1.34 10.69
C SER A 62 0.45 -0.88 10.56
N TRP A 63 1.42 -1.68 11.02
CA TRP A 63 2.86 -1.40 10.86
C TRP A 63 3.35 -1.42 9.40
N PHE A 64 2.59 -2.01 8.46
CA PHE A 64 2.89 -1.95 7.03
C PHE A 64 2.70 -0.54 6.44
N ILE A 65 1.89 0.31 7.08
CA ILE A 65 1.63 1.67 6.63
C ILE A 65 2.89 2.54 6.73
N PRO A 66 3.56 2.69 7.88
CA PRO A 66 4.82 3.44 7.93
C PRO A 66 5.93 2.76 7.11
N LEU A 67 5.94 1.43 7.01
CA LEU A 67 6.94 0.71 6.21
C LEU A 67 6.80 0.98 4.71
N SER A 68 5.58 1.22 4.23
CA SER A 68 5.29 1.56 2.82
C SER A 68 5.93 2.87 2.35
N LEU A 69 6.34 3.73 3.28
CA LEU A 69 7.10 4.95 2.99
C LEU A 69 8.51 4.65 2.47
N VAL A 70 9.01 3.42 2.69
CA VAL A 70 10.27 2.95 2.12
C VAL A 70 10.00 2.49 0.67
N PRO A 71 10.44 3.27 -0.34
CA PRO A 71 10.23 2.97 -1.74
C PRO A 71 10.57 1.52 -2.10
N PHE A 72 9.72 0.90 -2.93
CA PHE A 72 9.77 -0.49 -3.36
C PHE A 72 9.63 -1.54 -2.25
N LEU A 73 10.32 -1.38 -1.12
CA LEU A 73 10.38 -2.40 -0.08
C LEU A 73 9.04 -2.55 0.65
N GLY A 74 8.42 -1.43 1.02
CA GLY A 74 7.18 -1.47 1.79
C GLY A 74 5.98 -1.95 0.97
N PRO A 75 5.69 -1.43 -0.24
CA PRO A 75 4.63 -1.96 -1.09
C PRO A 75 4.85 -3.42 -1.50
N ALA A 76 6.09 -3.82 -1.84
CA ALA A 76 6.37 -5.21 -2.22
C ALA A 76 6.20 -6.17 -1.04
N LEU A 77 6.69 -5.80 0.15
CA LEU A 77 6.51 -6.62 1.34
C LEU A 77 5.04 -6.70 1.75
N TYR A 78 4.30 -5.59 1.63
CA TYR A 78 2.85 -5.58 1.84
C TYR A 78 2.15 -6.54 0.89
N VAL A 79 2.44 -6.52 -0.41
CA VAL A 79 1.82 -7.44 -1.39
C VAL A 79 2.16 -8.90 -1.09
N ALA A 80 3.40 -9.18 -0.69
CA ALA A 80 3.84 -10.54 -0.36
C ALA A 80 3.19 -11.10 0.91
N LEU A 81 3.02 -10.26 1.94
CA LEU A 81 2.43 -10.62 3.24
C LEU A 81 0.94 -10.28 3.33
N ARG A 82 0.36 -9.80 2.23
CA ARG A 82 -1.02 -9.31 2.16
C ARG A 82 -1.97 -10.39 2.69
N PRO A 83 -2.82 -10.05 3.66
CA PRO A 83 -3.81 -10.99 4.18
C PRO A 83 -4.67 -11.53 3.03
N ARG A 84 -4.78 -12.86 2.96
CA ARG A 84 -5.73 -13.51 2.05
C ARG A 84 -7.13 -12.99 2.36
N LEU A 85 -7.96 -12.86 1.32
CA LEU A 85 -9.34 -12.44 1.50
C LEU A 85 -9.97 -13.45 2.46
N ALA A 86 -10.35 -13.01 3.66
CA ALA A 86 -11.13 -13.88 4.55
C ALA A 86 -12.41 -14.21 3.80
N ASP A 87 -12.81 -15.49 3.80
CA ASP A 87 -14.12 -15.89 3.30
C ASP A 87 -15.15 -15.06 4.06
N LEU A 88 -15.64 -14.01 3.42
CA LEU A 88 -16.74 -13.23 3.96
C LEU A 88 -17.88 -14.23 4.09
N PRO A 89 -18.55 -14.36 5.24
CA PRO A 89 -19.81 -15.08 5.26
C PRO A 89 -20.68 -14.37 4.21
N VAL A 90 -20.99 -15.10 3.12
CA VAL A 90 -21.95 -14.64 2.13
C VAL A 90 -23.17 -14.24 2.94
N ARG A 91 -23.47 -12.95 2.98
CA ARG A 91 -24.64 -12.45 3.67
C ARG A 91 -25.82 -12.86 2.79
N ILE A 92 -26.27 -14.10 2.96
CA ILE A 92 -27.50 -14.59 2.34
C ILE A 92 -28.58 -13.69 2.96
N ALA A 93 -29.09 -12.74 2.17
CA ALA A 93 -30.27 -11.99 2.57
C ALA A 93 -31.35 -13.02 2.90
N PRO A 94 -32.09 -12.87 4.02
CA PRO A 94 -33.20 -13.76 4.30
C PRO A 94 -34.10 -13.76 3.07
N VAL A 95 -34.36 -14.94 2.51
CA VAL A 95 -35.54 -15.12 1.66
C VAL A 95 -36.71 -14.72 2.54
N GLU A 96 -37.32 -13.59 2.22
CA GLU A 96 -38.60 -13.19 2.77
C GLU A 96 -39.58 -14.24 2.27
N THR A 97 -39.80 -15.25 3.11
CA THR A 97 -40.84 -16.25 2.89
C THR A 97 -42.17 -15.52 2.99
N GLU A 98 -42.63 -15.01 1.85
CA GLU A 98 -44.01 -14.61 1.60
C GLU A 98 -44.90 -15.81 1.91
N LEU A 99 -45.29 -15.96 3.17
CA LEU A 99 -46.26 -16.94 3.63
C LEU A 99 -47.64 -16.45 3.18
N GLY A 100 -48.00 -16.79 1.94
CA GLY A 100 -49.33 -16.54 1.38
C GLY A 100 -50.43 -17.17 2.25
N PRO A 101 -51.54 -16.45 2.55
CA PRO A 101 -52.59 -16.93 3.43
C PRO A 101 -53.56 -17.84 2.67
N THR A 102 -53.27 -19.14 2.60
CA THR A 102 -54.25 -20.15 2.16
C THR A 102 -53.91 -21.51 2.77
N ASP A 103 -54.56 -21.86 3.88
CA ASP A 103 -55.53 -22.96 3.92
C ASP A 103 -56.05 -23.21 5.34
N MET A 104 -57.33 -22.93 5.54
CA MET A 104 -58.15 -23.51 6.60
C MET A 104 -58.95 -24.65 5.98
N PRO A 105 -58.87 -25.90 6.49
CA PRO A 105 -59.96 -26.84 6.39
C PRO A 105 -60.69 -26.99 7.74
N LYS A 106 -62.01 -26.79 7.63
CA LYS A 106 -63.15 -27.04 8.54
C LYS A 106 -62.90 -27.74 9.88
#